data_AF-A0A1V5PZD0-F1
#
_entry.id   AF-A0A1V5PZD0-F1
#
_cell.length_a   1.000
_cell.length_b   1.000
_cell.length_c   1.000
_cell.angle_alpha   90.00
_cell.angle_beta   90.00
_cell.angle_gamma   90.00
#
_symmetry.space_group_name_H-M   'P 1'
#
loop_
_entity.id
_entity.type
_entity.pdbx_description
1 polymer ?
#
loop_
_entity_poly.entity_id
_entity_poly.type
_entity_poly.pdbx_seq_one_letter_code
_entity_poly.pdbx_strand_id
1 'polypeptide(L)'
;MGFLRNLFGKKQPEATPVAAELPTGAANPFTTEAAHQAGRLQFQCPTCSNTTSAALQQIDPIIGVNVACPSCKNICHVPGRTKTEPNAPDLKITGSVRVPIARYADWYYGHPYVKSLIRSSQSDLLFDYGLWAFCSACYHQFPATVLWGLASAQRAGGFVFNARTPDSAKDMQTLTAGHCSHCRNKELLVVVAEVPDYVREVILSKRK
;
A
#
# COMPACT_ATOMS: atom_id res chain seq x y z
N MET A 1 21.48 63.43 20.73
CA MET A 1 22.24 62.16 20.69
C MET A 1 21.55 61.19 21.65
N GLY A 2 21.09 60.00 21.33
CA GLY A 2 21.15 59.18 20.13
C GLY A 2 19.98 58.19 20.09
N PHE A 3 19.79 57.62 18.91
CA PHE A 3 18.65 56.86 18.40
C PHE A 3 18.95 55.35 18.44
N LEU A 4 17.89 54.51 18.31
CA LEU A 4 17.85 53.07 17.94
C LEU A 4 17.97 52.03 19.08
N ARG A 5 16.89 51.35 19.49
CA ARG A 5 16.23 50.17 18.87
C ARG A 5 17.20 49.00 18.60
N ASN A 6 17.24 48.03 19.50
CA ASN A 6 17.64 46.66 19.21
C ASN A 6 16.40 45.75 19.22
N LEU A 7 15.81 45.60 18.03
CA LEU A 7 14.82 44.57 17.68
C LEU A 7 15.59 43.40 17.06
N PHE A 8 16.03 42.43 17.87
CA PHE A 8 16.46 41.13 17.36
C PHE A 8 16.00 40.02 18.31
N GLY A 9 14.68 39.81 18.34
CA GLY A 9 14.12 38.52 18.72
C GLY A 9 14.51 37.50 17.66
N LYS A 10 15.56 36.73 17.91
CA LYS A 10 15.86 35.53 17.13
C LYS A 10 14.72 34.53 17.38
N LYS A 11 13.74 34.50 16.47
CA LYS A 11 12.80 33.38 16.37
C LYS A 11 13.64 32.12 16.16
N GLN A 12 13.67 31.23 17.15
CA GLN A 12 14.16 29.88 16.95
C GLN A 12 13.40 29.29 15.75
N PRO A 13 14.09 28.67 14.78
CA PRO A 13 13.38 27.91 13.77
C PRO A 13 12.66 26.77 14.49
N GLU A 14 11.33 26.77 14.40
CA GLU A 14 10.51 25.64 14.82
C GLU A 14 11.07 24.40 14.13
N ALA A 15 11.52 23.44 14.93
CA ALA A 15 11.95 22.15 14.45
C ALA A 15 10.80 21.56 13.64
N THR A 16 11.01 21.42 12.34
CA THR A 16 10.12 20.65 11.48
C THR A 16 10.00 19.27 12.13
N PRO A 17 8.78 18.76 12.41
CA PRO A 17 8.64 17.43 12.97
C PRO A 17 9.29 16.47 11.98
N VAL A 18 10.39 15.86 12.42
CA VAL A 18 11.05 14.76 11.71
C VAL A 18 9.97 13.71 11.56
N ALA A 19 9.50 13.51 10.33
CA ALA A 19 8.54 12.48 10.01
C ALA A 19 9.08 11.19 10.62
N ALA A 20 8.35 10.62 11.60
CA ALA A 20 8.74 9.41 12.28
C ALA A 20 9.19 8.39 11.23
N GLU A 21 10.45 7.95 11.29
CA GLU A 21 10.95 6.94 10.37
C GLU A 21 9.98 5.75 10.43
N LEU A 22 9.37 5.42 9.30
CA LEU A 22 8.58 4.20 9.23
C LEU A 22 9.51 3.03 9.61
N PRO A 23 9.15 2.23 10.62
CA PRO A 23 9.91 1.03 10.94
C PRO A 23 10.05 0.17 9.69
N THR A 24 11.25 -0.36 9.47
CA THR A 24 11.51 -1.30 8.39
C THR A 24 10.48 -2.43 8.44
N GLY A 25 9.63 -2.53 7.42
CA GLY A 25 8.60 -3.57 7.35
C GLY A 25 7.40 -3.38 8.28
N ALA A 26 7.07 -2.15 8.65
CA ALA A 26 5.85 -1.86 9.41
C ALA A 26 4.63 -2.53 8.77
N ALA A 27 3.89 -3.28 9.58
CA ALA A 27 2.68 -3.97 9.16
C ALA A 27 1.61 -2.96 8.72
N ASN A 28 0.85 -3.33 7.70
CA ASN A 28 -0.31 -2.54 7.30
C ASN A 28 -1.37 -2.51 8.43
N PRO A 29 -1.92 -1.33 8.78
CA PRO A 29 -3.02 -1.24 9.74
C PRO A 29 -4.28 -1.87 9.15
N PHE A 30 -5.18 -2.40 9.99
CA PHE A 30 -6.43 -2.99 9.53
C PHE A 30 -7.61 -2.65 10.45
N THR A 31 -8.83 -2.84 9.93
CA THR A 31 -10.06 -2.91 10.71
C THR A 31 -10.83 -4.18 10.35
N THR A 32 -11.60 -4.69 11.30
CA THR A 32 -12.60 -5.75 11.10
C THR A 32 -14.03 -5.21 11.20
N GLU A 33 -14.18 -3.92 11.50
CA GLU A 33 -15.48 -3.28 11.65
C GLU A 33 -16.00 -2.80 10.30
N ALA A 34 -16.97 -3.52 9.76
CA ALA A 34 -17.66 -3.15 8.54
C ALA A 34 -19.14 -3.52 8.60
N ALA A 35 -19.98 -2.77 7.87
CA ALA A 35 -21.41 -3.00 7.80
C ALA A 35 -21.93 -2.77 6.38
N HIS A 36 -22.93 -3.56 5.96
CA HIS A 36 -23.66 -3.30 4.73
C HIS A 36 -24.75 -2.26 4.98
N GLN A 37 -24.74 -1.19 4.19
CA GLN A 37 -25.78 -0.17 4.23
C GLN A 37 -26.03 0.36 2.81
N ALA A 38 -27.28 0.29 2.35
CA ALA A 38 -27.74 0.84 1.08
C ALA A 38 -26.85 0.48 -0.14
N GLY A 39 -26.53 -0.82 -0.30
CA GLY A 39 -25.71 -1.29 -1.43
C GLY A 39 -24.22 -0.94 -1.32
N ARG A 40 -23.76 -0.49 -0.14
CA ARG A 40 -22.37 -0.16 0.14
C ARG A 40 -21.88 -0.91 1.36
N LEU A 41 -20.58 -1.19 1.40
CA LEU A 41 -19.87 -1.58 2.61
C LEU A 41 -19.34 -0.30 3.27
N GLN A 42 -19.76 0.00 4.48
CA GLN A 42 -19.20 1.07 5.30
C GLN A 42 -18.21 0.49 6.31
N PHE A 43 -17.10 1.19 6.55
CA PHE A 43 -16.06 0.78 7.49
C PHE A 43 -15.26 1.99 7.99
N GLN A 44 -14.56 1.84 9.11
CA GLN A 44 -13.64 2.87 9.58
C GLN A 44 -12.30 2.76 8.86
N CYS A 45 -11.80 3.86 8.30
CA CYS A 45 -10.47 3.87 7.67
C CYS A 45 -9.42 3.44 8.70
N PRO A 46 -8.62 2.37 8.46
CA PRO A 46 -7.62 1.87 9.43
C PRO A 46 -6.53 2.88 9.82
N THR A 47 -6.44 4.01 9.11
CA THR A 47 -5.38 5.00 9.27
C THR A 47 -5.83 6.25 9.99
N CYS A 48 -7.08 6.68 9.79
CA CYS A 48 -7.58 7.94 10.34
C CYS A 48 -8.93 7.81 11.05
N SER A 49 -9.48 6.59 11.12
CA SER A 49 -10.76 6.26 11.77
C SER A 49 -11.94 7.11 11.30
N ASN A 50 -11.87 7.67 10.09
CA ASN A 50 -13.02 8.29 9.43
C ASN A 50 -13.80 7.25 8.64
N THR A 51 -15.12 7.36 8.66
CA THR A 51 -16.01 6.49 7.90
C THR A 51 -15.70 6.58 6.41
N THR A 52 -15.45 5.42 5.79
CA THR A 52 -15.22 5.22 4.36
C THR A 52 -16.22 4.19 3.84
N SER A 53 -16.43 4.14 2.53
CA SER A 53 -17.29 3.11 1.96
C SER A 53 -16.88 2.66 0.56
N ALA A 54 -17.18 1.40 0.25
CA ALA A 54 -17.05 0.79 -1.06
C ALA A 54 -18.44 0.44 -1.61
N ALA A 55 -18.69 0.63 -2.91
CA ALA A 55 -19.93 0.14 -3.52
C ALA A 55 -19.84 -1.38 -3.69
N LEU A 56 -20.83 -2.14 -3.21
CA LEU A 56 -20.79 -3.61 -3.23
C LEU A 56 -20.65 -4.19 -4.64
N GLN A 57 -21.21 -3.50 -5.63
CA GLN A 57 -21.10 -3.87 -7.05
C GLN A 57 -19.68 -3.77 -7.62
N GLN A 58 -18.81 -2.97 -7.00
CA GLN A 58 -17.41 -2.77 -7.42
C GLN A 58 -16.45 -3.75 -6.74
N ILE A 59 -16.93 -4.53 -5.77
CA ILE A 59 -16.11 -5.51 -5.07
C ILE A 59 -16.03 -6.78 -5.92
N ASP A 60 -14.83 -7.08 -6.41
CA ASP A 60 -14.54 -8.37 -7.03
C ASP A 60 -14.63 -9.48 -5.96
N PRO A 61 -15.36 -10.59 -6.21
CA PRO A 61 -15.58 -11.62 -5.18
C PRO A 61 -14.30 -12.36 -4.76
N ILE A 62 -13.26 -12.35 -5.59
CA ILE A 62 -11.98 -13.02 -5.31
C ILE A 62 -10.97 -11.99 -4.79
N ILE A 63 -10.71 -10.96 -5.59
CA ILE A 63 -9.63 -10.00 -5.35
C ILE A 63 -10.07 -8.92 -4.36
N GLY A 64 -11.34 -8.51 -4.38
CA GLY A 64 -11.81 -7.35 -3.63
C GLY A 64 -11.67 -6.03 -4.39
N VAL A 65 -11.47 -4.93 -3.67
CA VAL A 65 -11.35 -3.59 -4.26
C VAL A 65 -10.46 -2.68 -3.41
N ASN A 66 -9.76 -1.76 -4.07
CA ASN A 66 -8.99 -0.70 -3.41
C ASN A 66 -9.80 0.61 -3.41
N VAL A 67 -9.93 1.24 -2.25
CA VAL A 67 -10.71 2.47 -2.07
C VAL A 67 -9.87 3.54 -1.38
N ALA A 68 -9.84 4.75 -1.94
CA ALA A 68 -9.21 5.89 -1.27
C ALA A 68 -10.14 6.44 -0.18
N CYS A 69 -9.61 6.59 1.04
CA CYS A 69 -10.33 7.25 2.12
C CYS A 69 -10.60 8.73 1.73
N PRO A 70 -11.84 9.22 1.80
CA PRO A 70 -12.14 10.60 1.38
C PRO A 70 -11.44 11.65 2.25
N SER A 71 -11.16 11.31 3.53
CA SER A 71 -10.54 12.19 4.52
C SER A 71 -9.00 12.23 4.39
N CYS A 72 -8.29 11.13 4.68
CA CYS A 72 -6.82 11.12 4.68
C CYS A 72 -6.20 10.73 3.33
N LYS A 73 -7.02 10.37 2.34
CA LYS A 73 -6.62 9.89 1.01
C LYS A 73 -5.75 8.62 1.03
N ASN A 74 -5.63 7.94 2.16
CA ASN A 74 -4.95 6.65 2.24
C ASN A 74 -5.76 5.57 1.50
N ILE A 75 -5.08 4.57 0.93
CA ILE A 75 -5.74 3.47 0.23
C ILE A 75 -6.14 2.38 1.23
N CYS A 76 -7.37 1.90 1.12
CA CYS A 76 -7.88 0.77 1.89
C CYS A 76 -8.22 -0.37 0.92
N HIS A 77 -7.64 -1.54 1.14
CA HIS A 77 -8.03 -2.75 0.45
C HIS A 77 -9.17 -3.45 1.19
N VAL A 78 -10.27 -3.66 0.48
CA VAL A 78 -11.48 -4.33 0.94
C VAL A 78 -11.51 -5.72 0.28
N PRO A 79 -11.39 -6.82 1.03
CA PRO A 79 -11.31 -8.17 0.46
C PRO A 79 -12.64 -8.64 -0.12
N GLY A 80 -12.59 -9.52 -1.12
CA GLY A 80 -13.78 -9.93 -1.90
C GLY A 80 -14.92 -10.55 -1.09
N ARG A 81 -14.60 -11.33 -0.04
CA ARG A 81 -15.58 -11.96 0.87
C ARG A 81 -16.49 -10.94 1.57
N THR A 82 -16.11 -9.66 1.64
CA THR A 82 -17.00 -8.60 2.16
C THR A 82 -18.31 -8.49 1.40
N LYS A 83 -18.34 -8.93 0.14
CA LYS A 83 -19.54 -8.93 -0.68
C LYS A 83 -20.59 -9.92 -0.18
N THR A 84 -20.15 -11.04 0.42
CA THR A 84 -21.02 -12.12 0.88
C THR A 84 -21.16 -12.17 2.40
N GLU A 85 -20.15 -11.74 3.15
CA GLU A 85 -20.09 -11.86 4.61
C GLU A 85 -19.41 -10.63 5.26
N PRO A 86 -20.12 -9.51 5.49
CA PRO A 86 -19.54 -8.28 6.03
C PRO A 86 -19.06 -8.40 7.48
N ASN A 87 -19.65 -9.32 8.24
CA ASN A 87 -19.38 -9.51 9.67
C ASN A 87 -18.45 -10.70 9.94
N ALA A 88 -17.76 -11.20 8.91
CA ALA A 88 -16.80 -12.28 9.08
C ALA A 88 -15.65 -11.80 10.00
N PRO A 89 -15.44 -12.43 11.17
CA PRO A 89 -14.54 -11.92 12.21
C PRO A 89 -13.06 -11.92 11.77
N ASP A 90 -12.72 -12.73 10.78
CA ASP A 90 -11.39 -12.83 10.17
C ASP A 90 -11.18 -11.84 9.02
N LEU A 91 -12.20 -11.07 8.63
CA LEU A 91 -12.14 -10.17 7.51
C LEU A 91 -11.40 -8.88 7.86
N LYS A 92 -10.22 -8.70 7.29
CA LYS A 92 -9.36 -7.53 7.51
C LYS A 92 -9.43 -6.57 6.33
N ILE A 93 -10.07 -5.41 6.53
CA ILE A 93 -9.93 -4.28 5.61
C ILE A 93 -8.61 -3.59 5.94
N THR A 94 -7.70 -3.58 4.97
CA THR A 94 -6.28 -3.26 5.21
C THR A 94 -5.94 -1.88 4.63
N GLY A 95 -5.40 -0.97 5.45
CA GLY A 95 -4.95 0.34 5.03
C GLY A 95 -3.52 0.34 4.50
N SER A 96 -3.18 1.23 3.58
CA SER A 96 -1.81 1.39 3.10
C SER A 96 -0.90 2.02 4.14
N VAL A 97 0.40 1.75 4.01
CA VAL A 97 1.47 2.48 4.68
C VAL A 97 2.23 3.31 3.65
N ARG A 98 2.74 4.46 4.09
CA ARG A 98 3.61 5.29 3.25
C ARG A 98 5.00 4.68 3.21
N VAL A 99 5.57 4.50 2.03
CA VAL A 99 6.90 3.92 1.85
C VAL A 99 7.69 4.76 0.85
N PRO A 100 8.84 5.33 1.23
CA PRO A 100 9.74 5.95 0.27
C PRO A 100 10.14 4.93 -0.80
N ILE A 101 10.05 5.29 -2.09
CA ILE A 101 10.35 4.37 -3.21
C ILE A 101 11.76 3.79 -3.04
N ALA A 102 12.73 4.61 -2.63
CA ALA A 102 14.12 4.20 -2.42
C ALA A 102 14.31 3.17 -1.29
N ARG A 103 13.35 3.03 -0.37
CA ARG A 103 13.37 2.08 0.75
C ARG A 103 12.34 0.97 0.60
N TYR A 104 11.79 0.80 -0.61
CA TYR A 104 10.72 -0.17 -0.84
C TYR A 104 11.17 -1.61 -0.55
N ALA A 105 12.37 -2.01 -0.98
CA ALA A 105 12.89 -3.35 -0.68
C ALA A 105 13.05 -3.62 0.83
N ASP A 106 13.58 -2.66 1.59
CA ASP A 106 13.73 -2.78 3.04
C ASP A 106 12.38 -3.05 3.70
N TRP A 107 11.36 -2.27 3.30
CA TRP A 107 10.02 -2.47 3.80
C TRP A 107 9.43 -3.81 3.35
N TYR A 108 9.52 -4.15 2.07
CA TYR A 108 8.95 -5.37 1.50
C TYR A 108 9.50 -6.64 2.16
N TYR A 109 10.83 -6.76 2.25
CA TYR A 109 11.47 -7.92 2.89
C TYR A 109 11.43 -7.87 4.42
N GLY A 110 11.16 -6.69 5.01
CA GLY A 110 10.92 -6.54 6.43
C GLY A 110 9.49 -6.93 6.86
N HIS A 111 8.51 -6.81 5.96
CA HIS A 111 7.10 -6.95 6.29
C HIS A 111 6.78 -8.37 6.83
N PRO A 112 6.12 -8.51 8.00
CA PRO A 112 5.97 -9.79 8.68
C PRO A 112 5.24 -10.84 7.83
N TYR A 113 4.17 -10.45 7.14
CA TYR A 113 3.42 -11.36 6.26
C TYR A 113 4.18 -11.73 4.98
N VAL A 114 4.98 -10.81 4.42
CA VAL A 114 5.82 -11.12 3.26
C VAL A 114 6.92 -12.10 3.68
N LYS A 115 7.54 -11.89 4.85
CA LYS A 115 8.52 -12.81 5.43
C LYS A 115 7.95 -14.19 5.70
N SER A 116 6.69 -14.32 6.12
CA SER A 116 6.08 -15.65 6.30
C SER A 116 5.88 -16.35 4.96
N LEU A 117 5.38 -15.65 3.95
CA LEU A 117 5.17 -16.22 2.61
C LEU A 117 6.48 -16.61 1.91
N ILE A 118 7.53 -15.81 2.04
CA ILE A 118 8.86 -16.17 1.50
C ILE A 118 9.37 -17.45 2.17
N ARG A 119 9.22 -17.55 3.51
CA ARG A 119 9.65 -18.73 4.27
C ARG A 119 8.86 -20.00 3.92
N SER A 120 7.59 -19.87 3.53
CA SER A 120 6.76 -20.98 3.07
C SER A 120 6.78 -21.20 1.56
N SER A 121 7.62 -20.48 0.81
CA SER A 121 7.67 -20.53 -0.66
C SER A 121 6.33 -20.23 -1.35
N GLN A 122 5.55 -19.31 -0.78
CA GLN A 122 4.22 -18.89 -1.23
C GLN A 122 4.15 -17.39 -1.56
N SER A 123 5.29 -16.73 -1.78
CA SER A 123 5.34 -15.30 -2.09
C SER A 123 4.65 -14.95 -3.42
N ASP A 124 4.46 -15.94 -4.29
CA ASP A 124 3.74 -15.80 -5.55
C ASP A 124 2.24 -15.50 -5.36
N LEU A 125 1.65 -15.84 -4.21
CA LEU A 125 0.28 -15.45 -3.87
C LEU A 125 0.09 -13.92 -3.82
N LEU A 126 1.15 -13.16 -3.57
CA LEU A 126 1.07 -11.70 -3.48
C LEU A 126 0.85 -11.04 -4.84
N PHE A 127 1.24 -11.67 -5.96
CA PHE A 127 1.20 -11.04 -7.29
C PHE A 127 -0.20 -10.61 -7.70
N ASP A 128 -1.20 -11.44 -7.42
CA ASP A 128 -2.56 -11.17 -7.89
C ASP A 128 -3.53 -10.85 -6.73
N TYR A 129 -3.15 -11.18 -5.49
CA TYR A 129 -4.13 -11.26 -4.39
C TYR A 129 -3.71 -10.58 -3.09
N GLY A 130 -2.50 -10.02 -2.99
CA GLY A 130 -2.01 -9.56 -1.68
C GLY A 130 -1.08 -8.37 -1.70
N LEU A 131 -0.69 -7.82 -2.85
CA LEU A 131 0.20 -6.67 -2.94
C LEU A 131 -0.34 -5.63 -3.92
N TRP A 132 -0.54 -4.42 -3.42
CA TRP A 132 -0.88 -3.25 -4.22
C TRP A 132 -0.02 -2.07 -3.79
N ALA A 133 0.37 -1.23 -4.74
CA ALA A 133 0.99 0.05 -4.42
C ALA A 133 0.55 1.13 -5.40
N PHE A 134 0.42 2.33 -4.84
CA PHE A 134 -0.03 3.52 -5.55
C PHE A 134 0.95 4.64 -5.29
N CYS A 135 1.13 5.55 -6.25
CA CYS A 135 1.86 6.78 -5.96
C CYS A 135 1.08 7.62 -4.94
N SER A 136 1.72 8.10 -3.87
CA SER A 136 1.03 8.87 -2.82
C SER A 136 0.57 10.28 -3.22
N ALA A 137 0.96 10.72 -4.42
CA ALA A 137 0.56 12.02 -4.97
C ALA A 137 -0.49 11.89 -6.09
N CYS A 138 -0.25 11.07 -7.11
CA CYS A 138 -1.14 10.97 -8.27
C CYS A 138 -2.02 9.72 -8.30
N TYR A 139 -1.90 8.83 -7.31
CA TYR A 139 -2.68 7.58 -7.21
C TYR A 139 -2.53 6.62 -8.41
N HIS A 140 -1.50 6.80 -9.25
CA HIS A 140 -1.13 5.81 -10.26
C HIS A 140 -0.83 4.47 -9.58
N GLN A 141 -1.53 3.41 -10.00
CA GLN A 141 -1.36 2.07 -9.49
C GLN A 141 -0.26 1.35 -10.26
N PHE A 142 0.70 0.78 -9.54
CA PHE A 142 1.76 -0.01 -10.13
C PHE A 142 1.38 -1.49 -10.17
N PRO A 143 1.67 -2.21 -11.28
CA PRO A 143 1.47 -3.66 -11.34
C PRO A 143 2.31 -4.39 -10.29
N ALA A 144 1.76 -5.44 -9.68
CA ALA A 144 2.49 -6.21 -8.65
C ALA A 144 3.79 -6.84 -9.17
N THR A 145 3.85 -7.20 -10.46
CA THR A 145 5.09 -7.68 -11.10
C THR A 145 6.19 -6.62 -11.12
N VAL A 146 5.83 -5.35 -11.36
CA VAL A 146 6.77 -4.22 -11.28
C VAL A 146 7.22 -4.01 -9.84
N LEU A 147 6.31 -4.09 -8.87
CA LEU A 147 6.64 -3.94 -7.45
C LEU A 147 7.60 -5.01 -6.96
N TRP A 148 7.37 -6.28 -7.30
CA TRP A 148 8.30 -7.36 -7.00
C TRP A 148 9.65 -7.18 -7.70
N GLY A 149 9.63 -6.74 -8.96
CA GLY A 149 10.85 -6.38 -9.71
C GLY A 149 11.64 -5.29 -9.00
N LEU A 150 10.97 -4.24 -8.50
CA LEU A 150 11.59 -3.15 -7.74
C LEU A 150 12.27 -3.66 -6.47
N ALA A 151 11.56 -4.46 -5.66
CA ALA A 151 12.15 -5.05 -4.45
C ALA A 151 13.40 -5.88 -4.77
N SER A 152 13.33 -6.69 -5.84
CA SER A 152 14.44 -7.55 -6.27
C SER A 152 15.63 -6.72 -6.78
N ALA A 153 15.39 -5.70 -7.60
CA ALA A 153 16.43 -4.82 -8.15
C ALA A 153 17.18 -4.05 -7.06
N GLN A 154 16.44 -3.47 -6.11
CA GLN A 154 17.03 -2.70 -5.01
C GLN A 154 17.86 -3.58 -4.06
N ARG A 155 17.48 -4.86 -3.89
CA ARG A 155 18.21 -5.79 -3.03
C ARG A 155 19.44 -6.39 -3.71
N ALA A 156 19.33 -6.78 -4.98
CA ALA A 156 20.39 -7.51 -5.68
C ALA A 156 21.47 -6.60 -6.29
N GLY A 157 21.24 -5.28 -6.37
CA GLY A 157 22.13 -4.34 -7.06
C GLY A 157 22.15 -4.51 -8.59
N GLY A 158 21.30 -5.38 -9.13
CA GLY A 158 21.12 -5.68 -10.55
C GLY A 158 20.05 -6.74 -10.76
N PHE A 159 19.06 -6.46 -11.59
CA PHE A 159 17.93 -7.35 -11.87
C PHE A 159 17.43 -7.10 -13.30
N VAL A 160 17.28 -8.18 -14.08
CA VAL A 160 16.71 -8.10 -15.43
C VAL A 160 15.20 -8.23 -15.31
N PHE A 161 14.50 -7.10 -15.37
CA PHE A 161 13.04 -7.08 -15.40
C PHE A 161 12.53 -7.33 -16.82
N ASN A 162 11.91 -8.48 -17.04
CA ASN A 162 11.23 -8.81 -18.29
C ASN A 162 9.84 -8.15 -18.32
N ALA A 163 9.79 -6.88 -18.73
CA ALA A 163 8.56 -6.14 -18.84
C ALA A 163 7.61 -6.77 -19.88
N ARG A 164 6.33 -6.92 -19.51
CA ARG A 164 5.28 -7.44 -20.41
C ARG A 164 4.62 -6.35 -21.25
N THR A 165 4.75 -5.09 -20.83
CA THR A 165 4.19 -3.92 -21.52
C THR A 165 5.17 -2.74 -21.48
N PRO A 166 5.08 -1.79 -22.43
CA PRO A 166 5.87 -0.55 -22.39
C PRO A 166 5.65 0.24 -21.09
N ASP A 167 4.41 0.28 -20.59
CA ASP A 167 4.09 0.97 -19.33
C ASP A 167 4.78 0.30 -18.13
N SER A 168 4.82 -1.03 -18.08
CA SER A 168 5.54 -1.75 -17.04
C SER A 168 7.05 -1.48 -17.09
N ALA A 169 7.62 -1.37 -18.30
CA ALA A 169 9.03 -1.02 -18.48
C ALA A 169 9.33 0.38 -17.97
N LYS A 170 8.48 1.36 -18.31
CA LYS A 170 8.57 2.75 -17.85
C LYS A 170 8.43 2.85 -16.33
N ASP A 171 7.45 2.16 -15.76
CA ASP A 171 7.24 2.12 -14.31
C ASP A 171 8.46 1.53 -13.61
N MET A 172 8.97 0.39 -14.06
CA MET A 172 10.16 -0.23 -13.47
C MET A 172 11.39 0.68 -13.55
N GLN A 173 11.64 1.31 -14.70
CA GLN A 173 12.78 2.21 -14.90
C GLN A 173 12.73 3.40 -13.93
N THR A 174 11.58 4.06 -13.85
CA THR A 174 11.41 5.27 -13.03
C THR A 174 11.40 4.97 -11.54
N LEU A 175 10.75 3.89 -11.13
CA LEU A 175 10.75 3.43 -9.74
C LEU A 175 12.15 3.02 -9.27
N THR A 176 12.95 2.36 -10.13
CA THR A 176 14.34 2.02 -9.81
C THR A 176 15.17 3.29 -9.58
N ALA A 177 14.86 4.37 -10.31
CA ALA A 177 15.45 5.68 -10.11
C ALA A 177 14.75 6.52 -8.99
N GLY A 178 13.91 5.89 -8.17
CA GLY A 178 13.37 6.46 -6.94
C GLY A 178 12.15 7.37 -7.10
N HIS A 179 11.42 7.32 -8.21
CA HIS A 179 10.32 8.24 -8.48
C HIS A 179 9.16 7.61 -9.28
N CYS A 180 7.97 8.15 -9.12
CA CYS A 180 6.80 7.78 -9.92
C CYS A 180 6.96 8.19 -11.39
N SER A 181 6.57 7.30 -12.30
CA SER A 181 6.55 7.49 -13.77
C SER A 181 5.59 8.58 -14.27
N HIS A 182 4.60 8.98 -13.45
CA HIS A 182 3.56 9.94 -13.84
C HIS A 182 3.78 11.33 -13.26
N CYS A 183 4.22 11.44 -12.00
CA CYS A 183 4.31 12.74 -11.31
C CYS A 183 5.64 12.99 -10.59
N ARG A 184 6.63 12.08 -10.72
CA ARG A 184 7.95 12.18 -10.10
C ARG A 184 7.99 12.17 -8.56
N ASN A 185 6.84 12.00 -7.90
CA ASN A 185 6.78 11.84 -6.45
C ASN A 185 7.60 10.63 -5.98
N LYS A 186 8.13 10.69 -4.76
CA LYS A 186 9.12 9.74 -4.24
C LYS A 186 8.56 8.72 -3.25
N GLU A 187 7.25 8.68 -3.08
CA GLU A 187 6.60 7.89 -2.04
C GLU A 187 5.41 7.10 -2.59
N LEU A 188 5.26 5.89 -2.07
CA LEU A 188 4.20 4.95 -2.36
C LEU A 188 3.23 4.84 -1.18
N LEU A 189 1.96 4.61 -1.49
CA LEU A 189 0.99 4.01 -0.59
C LEU A 189 0.96 2.51 -0.88
N VAL A 190 1.51 1.70 0.02
CA VAL A 190 1.65 0.25 -0.18
C VAL A 190 0.69 -0.49 0.72
N VAL A 191 -0.06 -1.43 0.14
CA VAL A 191 -0.94 -2.36 0.84
C VAL A 191 -0.41 -3.77 0.65
N VAL A 192 -0.14 -4.46 1.76
CA VAL A 192 -0.02 -5.91 1.80
C VAL A 192 -1.18 -6.47 2.63
N ALA A 193 -2.08 -7.22 1.99
CA ALA A 193 -3.18 -7.90 2.66
C ALA A 193 -2.91 -9.40 2.77
N GLU A 194 -3.41 -10.00 3.84
CA GLU A 194 -3.43 -11.45 3.98
C GLU A 194 -4.33 -12.05 2.90
N VAL A 195 -3.84 -13.09 2.22
CA VAL A 195 -4.60 -13.81 1.21
C VAL A 195 -5.51 -14.80 1.95
N PRO A 196 -6.84 -14.64 1.90
CA PRO A 196 -7.73 -15.51 2.63
C PRO A 196 -7.66 -16.95 2.14
N ASP A 197 -7.98 -17.91 3.01
CA ASP A 197 -7.89 -19.34 2.69
C ASP A 197 -8.83 -19.73 1.55
N TYR A 198 -10.04 -19.16 1.49
CA TYR A 198 -10.98 -19.38 0.38
C TYR A 198 -10.39 -18.94 -0.98
N VAL A 199 -9.57 -17.88 -1.00
CA VAL A 199 -8.86 -17.45 -2.22
C VAL A 199 -7.74 -18.43 -2.54
N ARG A 200 -6.99 -18.88 -1.53
CA ARG A 200 -5.92 -19.87 -1.70
C ARG A 200 -6.45 -21.18 -2.27
N GLU A 201 -7.58 -21.68 -1.79
CA GLU A 201 -8.22 -22.89 -2.30
C GLU A 201 -8.62 -22.76 -3.79
N VAL A 202 -9.19 -21.61 -4.17
CA VAL A 202 -9.53 -21.31 -5.57
C VAL A 202 -8.29 -21.22 -6.46
N ILE A 203 -7.18 -20.64 -5.96
CA ILE A 203 -5.92 -20.57 -6.72
C ILE A 203 -5.29 -21.95 -6.87
N LEU A 204 -5.20 -22.70 -5.78
CA LEU A 204 -4.55 -24.01 -5.76
C LEU A 204 -5.33 -25.05 -6.58
N SER A 205 -6.66 -24.97 -6.61
CA SER A 205 -7.48 -25.84 -7.46
C SER A 205 -7.26 -25.57 -8.96
N LYS A 206 -6.94 -24.34 -9.37
CA LYS A 206 -6.63 -23.98 -10.76
C LYS A 206 -5.21 -24.32 -11.22
N ARG A 207 -4.33 -24.76 -10.31
CA ARG A 207 -2.92 -25.13 -10.61
C ARG A 207 -2.72 -26.63 -10.82
N LYS A 208 -3.77 -27.43 -10.63
CA LYS A 208 -3.79 -28.87 -10.94
C LYS A 208 -4.26 -29.07 -12.38
#